data_AF-A0A7C0Y4W8-F1
#
_entry.id   AF-A0A7C0Y4W8-F1
#
_cell.length_a   1.000
_cell.length_b   1.000
_cell.length_c   1.000
_cell.angle_alpha   90.00
_cell.angle_beta   90.00
_cell.angle_gamma   90.00
#
_symmetry.space_group_name_H-M   'P 1'
#
loop_
_entity.id
_entity.type
_entity.pdbx_description
1 polymer ?
#
loop_
_entity_poly.entity_id
_entity_poly.type
_entity_poly.pdbx_seq_one_letter_code
_entity_poly.pdbx_strand_id
1 'polypeptide(L)'
;YISFASNKMVLAYTDKSKYSDEINQDNWFQILMRADVKYGFSNPNDDPCGYRSLMVFALAEKYYQEGGLFKKLIADKSNLFFNQSYGEFFIYVPTDFAPKSGSDLVIRSKSVDLIALLETGALDYAFEYKSVAIQHGLKYVELPAEVDLSDPRLDELYQKIHVYLFYKTEKQGEIVGQSIVYGLTIPRCCQNKELAIRFVNFLLSDAGREIFDESGQPFLEKIEVSGEVPNGIELG
;
A
#
# COMPACT_ATOMS: atom_id res chain seq x y z
N TYR A 1 -20.70 -8.65 -2.47
CA TYR A 1 -20.13 -7.53 -1.71
C TYR A 1 -20.12 -6.30 -2.62
N ILE A 2 -19.99 -5.12 -2.03
CA ILE A 2 -19.97 -3.81 -2.69
C ILE A 2 -18.55 -3.24 -2.54
N SER A 3 -17.91 -2.90 -3.64
CA SER A 3 -16.66 -2.13 -3.67
C SER A 3 -17.01 -0.65 -3.74
N PHE A 4 -16.59 0.14 -2.75
CA PHE A 4 -17.10 1.51 -2.60
C PHE A 4 -16.03 2.60 -2.38
N ALA A 5 -14.89 2.26 -1.80
CA ALA A 5 -13.80 3.21 -1.57
C ALA A 5 -12.45 2.57 -1.91
N SER A 6 -11.44 3.41 -2.11
CA SER A 6 -10.07 2.97 -2.30
C SER A 6 -9.14 3.53 -1.23
N ASN A 7 -7.92 2.98 -1.20
CA ASN A 7 -6.79 3.61 -0.54
C ASN A 7 -5.64 3.71 -1.55
N LYS A 8 -4.56 4.38 -1.15
CA LYS A 8 -3.35 4.48 -1.96
C LYS A 8 -2.10 4.44 -1.12
N MET A 9 -1.06 3.86 -1.69
CA MET A 9 0.28 3.88 -1.11
C MET A 9 0.89 5.28 -1.29
N VAL A 10 1.49 5.80 -0.23
CA VAL A 10 2.26 7.05 -0.23
C VAL A 10 3.59 6.84 0.47
N LEU A 11 4.52 7.77 0.26
CA LEU A 11 5.76 7.85 1.03
C LEU A 11 5.62 8.94 2.09
N ALA A 12 5.37 8.54 3.33
CA ALA A 12 5.19 9.43 4.47
C ALA A 12 6.54 9.92 5.03
N TYR A 13 6.57 11.15 5.52
CA TYR A 13 7.73 11.83 6.09
C TYR A 13 7.32 12.98 7.04
N THR A 14 8.31 13.65 7.64
CA THR A 14 8.10 14.82 8.50
C THR A 14 9.08 15.94 8.13
N ASP A 15 8.95 17.12 8.76
CA ASP A 15 9.93 18.21 8.61
C ASP A 15 11.34 17.84 9.09
N LYS A 16 11.48 16.79 9.90
CA LYS A 16 12.78 16.31 10.39
C LYS A 16 13.47 15.38 9.38
N SER A 17 12.74 14.88 8.39
CA SER A 17 13.24 13.95 7.39
C SER A 17 14.26 14.64 6.49
N LYS A 18 15.38 13.97 6.25
CA LYS A 18 16.42 14.50 5.36
C LYS A 18 15.88 14.73 3.95
N TYR A 19 16.13 15.91 3.40
CA TYR A 19 15.72 16.30 2.05
C TYR A 19 14.18 16.40 1.87
N SER A 20 13.46 16.63 2.96
CA SER A 20 11.99 16.87 2.97
C SER A 20 11.55 18.02 2.07
N ASP A 21 12.40 19.04 1.87
CA ASP A 21 12.12 20.18 0.98
C ASP A 21 12.46 19.91 -0.50
N GLU A 22 13.17 18.83 -0.81
CA GLU A 22 13.56 18.45 -2.18
C GLU A 22 12.67 17.36 -2.76
N ILE A 23 12.11 16.50 -1.90
CA ILE A 23 11.41 15.29 -2.32
C ILE A 23 10.05 15.60 -2.95
N ASN A 24 9.75 14.92 -4.05
CA ASN A 24 8.48 15.01 -4.76
C ASN A 24 8.18 13.71 -5.53
N GLN A 25 7.06 13.70 -6.24
CA GLN A 25 6.60 12.55 -7.02
C GLN A 25 7.64 12.04 -8.02
N ASP A 26 8.46 12.92 -8.60
CA ASP A 26 9.37 12.57 -9.69
C ASP A 26 10.74 12.06 -9.21
N ASN A 27 11.14 12.36 -7.97
CA ASN A 27 12.49 12.11 -7.48
C ASN A 27 12.59 11.29 -6.18
N TRP A 28 11.47 10.88 -5.58
CA TRP A 28 11.47 10.21 -4.27
C TRP A 28 12.43 9.03 -4.19
N PHE A 29 12.49 8.20 -5.23
CA PHE A 29 13.37 7.04 -5.29
C PHE A 29 14.86 7.44 -5.34
N GLN A 30 15.18 8.58 -5.95
CA GLN A 30 16.54 9.13 -5.97
C GLN A 30 16.94 9.63 -4.59
N ILE A 31 16.01 10.24 -3.84
CA ILE A 31 16.22 10.62 -2.44
C ILE A 31 16.49 9.38 -1.59
N LEU A 32 15.68 8.31 -1.74
CA LEU A 32 15.87 7.07 -0.99
C LEU A 32 17.20 6.35 -1.31
N MET A 33 17.80 6.59 -2.48
CA MET A 33 19.10 6.03 -2.84
C MET A 33 20.30 6.78 -2.22
N ARG A 34 20.08 7.94 -1.59
CA ARG A 34 21.16 8.68 -0.91
C ARG A 34 21.62 7.92 0.33
N ALA A 35 22.93 7.74 0.48
CA ALA A 35 23.53 6.87 1.49
C ALA A 35 23.23 7.27 2.95
N ASP A 36 22.81 8.50 3.18
CA ASP A 36 22.50 9.01 4.50
C ASP A 36 21.00 9.04 4.82
N VAL A 37 20.13 8.64 3.88
CA VAL A 37 18.67 8.57 4.04
C VAL A 37 18.26 7.20 4.54
N LYS A 38 17.45 7.15 5.60
CA LYS A 38 16.82 5.92 6.09
C LYS A 38 15.36 5.87 5.70
N TYR A 39 14.92 4.73 5.20
CA TYR A 39 13.54 4.52 4.83
C TYR A 39 13.04 3.15 5.26
N GLY A 40 11.72 2.99 5.34
CA GLY A 40 11.14 1.76 5.87
C GLY A 40 9.77 1.41 5.33
N PHE A 41 9.41 0.16 5.58
CA PHE A 41 8.07 -0.38 5.36
C PHE A 41 7.88 -1.59 6.30
N SER A 42 6.65 -2.04 6.47
CA SER A 42 6.37 -3.15 7.36
C SER A 42 6.78 -4.50 6.79
N ASN A 43 6.85 -5.53 7.62
CA ASN A 43 7.26 -6.85 7.20
C ASN A 43 6.22 -7.41 6.22
N PRO A 44 6.62 -7.77 4.98
CA PRO A 44 5.69 -8.29 3.98
C PRO A 44 4.97 -9.59 4.40
N ASN A 45 5.58 -10.39 5.29
CA ASN A 45 4.93 -11.60 5.81
C ASN A 45 3.85 -11.28 6.86
N ASP A 46 3.94 -10.13 7.54
CA ASP A 46 3.09 -9.80 8.68
C ASP A 46 1.99 -8.79 8.32
N ASP A 47 2.20 -7.94 7.32
CA ASP A 47 1.38 -6.76 7.06
C ASP A 47 1.20 -6.48 5.56
N PRO A 48 -0.05 -6.27 5.08
CA PRO A 48 -0.33 -5.80 3.74
C PRO A 48 0.44 -4.58 3.26
N CYS A 49 0.68 -3.59 4.13
CA CYS A 49 1.47 -2.42 3.75
C CYS A 49 2.90 -2.84 3.31
N GLY A 50 3.44 -3.89 3.92
CA GLY A 50 4.77 -4.41 3.64
C GLY A 50 4.90 -5.00 2.25
N TYR A 51 4.03 -5.97 1.89
CA TYR A 51 4.09 -6.55 0.53
C TYR A 51 3.66 -5.57 -0.55
N ARG A 52 2.77 -4.60 -0.24
CA ARG A 52 2.40 -3.52 -1.16
C ARG A 52 3.55 -2.56 -1.42
N SER A 53 4.40 -2.31 -0.42
CA SER A 53 5.62 -1.52 -0.61
C SER A 53 6.56 -2.18 -1.61
N LEU A 54 6.70 -3.51 -1.58
CA LEU A 54 7.46 -4.25 -2.59
C LEU A 54 6.85 -4.08 -4.00
N MET A 55 5.52 -4.12 -4.10
CA MET A 55 4.82 -3.88 -5.36
C MET A 55 5.07 -2.47 -5.89
N VAL A 56 4.98 -1.45 -5.02
CA VAL A 56 5.26 -0.06 -5.36
C VAL A 56 6.67 0.11 -5.92
N PHE A 57 7.70 -0.44 -5.27
CA PHE A 57 9.07 -0.37 -5.80
C PHE A 57 9.22 -1.05 -7.17
N ALA A 58 8.57 -2.20 -7.36
CA ALA A 58 8.66 -2.95 -8.62
C ALA A 58 7.90 -2.25 -9.77
N LEU A 59 6.74 -1.63 -9.48
CA LEU A 59 6.00 -0.80 -10.42
C LEU A 59 6.76 0.48 -10.75
N ALA A 60 7.39 1.11 -9.76
CA ALA A 60 8.19 2.32 -9.93
C ALA A 60 9.38 2.08 -10.88
N GLU A 61 10.07 0.93 -10.79
CA GLU A 61 11.14 0.57 -11.72
C GLU A 61 10.66 0.59 -13.19
N LYS A 62 9.45 0.10 -13.45
CA LYS A 62 8.85 0.12 -14.80
C LYS A 62 8.38 1.52 -15.20
N TYR A 63 7.69 2.22 -14.29
CA TYR A 63 7.10 3.53 -14.56
C TYR A 63 8.15 4.60 -14.85
N TYR A 64 9.16 4.72 -13.99
CA TYR A 64 10.23 5.72 -14.14
C TYR A 64 11.34 5.31 -15.11
N GLN A 65 11.30 4.08 -15.65
CA GLN A 65 12.33 3.51 -16.51
C GLN A 65 13.74 3.51 -15.84
N GLU A 66 13.78 3.47 -14.51
CA GLU A 66 15.01 3.47 -13.71
C GLU A 66 15.45 2.02 -13.45
N GLY A 67 16.21 1.46 -14.39
CA GLY A 67 16.66 0.08 -14.33
C GLY A 67 17.39 -0.28 -13.02
N GLY A 68 16.96 -1.36 -12.37
CA GLY A 68 17.54 -1.85 -11.13
C GLY A 68 17.15 -1.06 -9.88
N LEU A 69 16.14 -0.17 -9.95
CA LEU A 69 15.59 0.54 -8.79
C LEU A 69 15.22 -0.43 -7.66
N PHE A 70 14.44 -1.48 -7.96
CA PHE A 70 14.04 -2.48 -6.97
C PHE A 70 15.26 -3.20 -6.39
N LYS A 71 16.24 -3.53 -7.23
CA LYS A 71 17.47 -4.17 -6.78
C LYS A 71 18.23 -3.29 -5.78
N LYS A 72 18.47 -2.02 -6.13
CA LYS A 72 19.23 -1.05 -5.31
C LYS A 72 18.54 -0.75 -3.97
N LEU A 73 17.22 -0.57 -3.99
CA LEU A 73 16.45 -0.14 -2.80
C LEU A 73 15.92 -1.30 -1.95
N ILE A 74 15.88 -2.53 -2.47
CA ILE A 74 15.28 -3.67 -1.75
C ILE A 74 16.18 -4.89 -1.73
N ALA A 75 16.47 -5.48 -2.89
CA ALA A 75 17.13 -6.79 -2.95
C ALA A 75 18.58 -6.74 -2.44
N ASP A 76 19.32 -5.67 -2.75
CA ASP A 76 20.69 -5.52 -2.26
C ASP A 76 20.74 -5.21 -0.77
N LYS A 77 19.64 -4.71 -0.20
CA LYS A 77 19.51 -4.24 1.19
C LYS A 77 18.81 -5.23 2.12
N SER A 78 18.35 -6.38 1.64
CA SER A 78 17.65 -7.41 2.43
C SER A 78 17.99 -8.83 1.99
N ASN A 79 17.48 -9.84 2.70
CA ASN A 79 17.66 -11.26 2.35
C ASN A 79 16.58 -11.81 1.39
N LEU A 80 15.69 -10.97 0.86
CA LEU A 80 14.75 -11.41 -0.18
C LEU A 80 15.48 -11.62 -1.51
N PHE A 81 14.85 -12.39 -2.39
CA PHE A 81 15.31 -12.53 -3.77
C PHE A 81 14.15 -12.24 -4.73
N PHE A 82 14.48 -11.86 -5.96
CA PHE A 82 13.50 -11.57 -6.99
C PHE A 82 14.01 -12.00 -8.35
N ASN A 83 13.08 -12.25 -9.27
CA ASN A 83 13.36 -12.47 -10.68
C ASN A 83 12.45 -11.56 -11.51
N GLN A 84 12.91 -11.19 -12.71
CA GLN A 84 12.11 -10.52 -13.72
C GLN A 84 12.04 -11.39 -14.97
N SER A 85 10.85 -11.60 -15.51
CA SER A 85 10.65 -12.42 -16.71
C SER A 85 9.44 -11.91 -17.48
N TYR A 86 9.57 -11.78 -18.81
CA TYR A 86 8.48 -11.34 -19.71
C TYR A 86 7.73 -10.06 -19.26
N GLY A 87 8.43 -9.13 -18.61
CA GLY A 87 7.81 -7.89 -18.12
C GLY A 87 7.02 -8.04 -16.82
N GLU A 88 7.14 -9.17 -16.13
CA GLU A 88 6.60 -9.44 -14.80
C GLU A 88 7.72 -9.52 -13.74
N PHE A 89 7.35 -9.23 -12.49
CA PHE A 89 8.23 -9.33 -11.33
C PHE A 89 7.76 -10.46 -10.42
N PHE A 90 8.69 -11.32 -10.03
CA PHE A 90 8.46 -12.39 -9.07
C PHE A 90 9.36 -12.13 -7.87
N ILE A 91 8.75 -11.73 -6.76
CA ILE A 91 9.42 -11.31 -5.53
C ILE A 91 9.17 -12.38 -4.48
N TYR A 92 10.21 -12.83 -3.81
CA TYR A 92 10.13 -13.96 -2.92
C TYR A 92 10.65 -13.59 -1.53
N VAL A 93 9.73 -13.56 -0.57
CA VAL A 93 9.97 -13.11 0.79
C VAL A 93 10.21 -14.34 1.67
N PRO A 94 11.43 -14.54 2.22
CA PRO A 94 11.69 -15.64 3.12
C PRO A 94 10.97 -15.44 4.46
N THR A 95 10.76 -16.51 5.22
CA THR A 95 10.07 -16.45 6.52
C THR A 95 10.81 -15.57 7.53
N ASP A 96 12.14 -15.56 7.49
CA ASP A 96 13.03 -14.72 8.30
C ASP A 96 13.43 -13.43 7.58
N PHE A 97 12.51 -12.85 6.79
CA PHE A 97 12.76 -11.60 6.07
C PHE A 97 13.35 -10.52 6.97
N ALA A 98 14.51 -9.99 6.57
CA ALA A 98 15.24 -8.99 7.30
C ALA A 98 16.13 -8.14 6.38
N PRO A 99 16.33 -6.85 6.71
CA PRO A 99 17.40 -6.05 6.12
C PRO A 99 18.78 -6.65 6.41
N LYS A 100 19.73 -6.41 5.50
CA LYS A 100 21.14 -6.76 5.73
C LYS A 100 21.75 -5.86 6.79
N SER A 101 22.77 -6.36 7.48
CA SER A 101 23.52 -5.56 8.45
C SER A 101 24.09 -4.29 7.82
N GLY A 102 23.93 -3.15 8.50
CA GLY A 102 24.36 -1.83 8.01
C GLY A 102 23.48 -1.22 6.93
N SER A 103 22.34 -1.85 6.59
CA SER A 103 21.36 -1.29 5.67
C SER A 103 20.67 -0.05 6.27
N ASP A 104 20.34 0.89 5.42
CA ASP A 104 19.48 2.05 5.69
C ASP A 104 17.97 1.72 5.58
N LEU A 105 17.64 0.51 5.11
CA LEU A 105 16.29 -0.04 5.10
C LEU A 105 15.88 -0.50 6.50
N VAL A 106 14.79 0.07 7.02
CA VAL A 106 14.22 -0.22 8.33
C VAL A 106 12.92 -0.99 8.18
N ILE A 107 12.81 -2.15 8.84
CA ILE A 107 11.61 -2.98 8.84
C ILE A 107 11.04 -3.10 10.26
N ARG A 108 9.71 -3.06 10.36
CA ARG A 108 8.93 -3.38 11.57
C ARG A 108 7.84 -4.37 11.23
N SER A 109 7.23 -5.01 12.24
CA SER A 109 6.17 -5.98 11.95
C SER A 109 4.94 -5.30 11.34
N LYS A 110 4.52 -4.15 11.89
CA LYS A 110 3.39 -3.37 11.37
C LYS A 110 3.83 -2.00 10.88
N SER A 111 3.09 -1.48 9.90
CA SER A 111 3.33 -0.18 9.26
C SER A 111 3.31 0.94 10.28
N VAL A 112 2.27 0.97 11.10
CA VAL A 112 2.10 1.93 12.21
C VAL A 112 3.26 1.99 13.21
N ASP A 113 4.07 0.93 13.35
CA ASP A 113 5.26 0.93 14.21
C ASP A 113 6.38 1.84 13.67
N LEU A 114 6.35 2.19 12.38
CA LEU A 114 7.29 3.09 11.72
C LEU A 114 6.96 4.56 11.96
N ILE A 115 5.69 4.88 12.28
CA ILE A 115 5.24 6.26 12.49
C ILE A 115 6.01 6.93 13.63
N ALA A 116 6.18 6.23 14.76
CA ALA A 116 6.97 6.74 15.88
C ALA A 116 8.44 7.02 15.49
N LEU A 117 9.00 6.28 14.52
CA LEU A 117 10.35 6.52 14.03
C LEU A 117 10.42 7.76 13.13
N LEU A 118 9.39 8.00 12.32
CA LEU A 118 9.25 9.24 11.54
C LEU A 118 9.13 10.46 12.46
N GLU A 119 8.23 10.40 13.45
CA GLU A 119 7.97 11.51 14.38
C GLU A 119 9.20 11.88 15.21
N THR A 120 10.01 10.87 15.58
CA THR A 120 11.27 11.08 16.31
C THR A 120 12.43 11.50 15.42
N GLY A 121 12.32 11.38 14.10
CA GLY A 121 13.40 11.62 13.14
C GLY A 121 14.46 10.51 13.11
N ALA A 122 14.15 9.34 13.69
CA ALA A 122 15.00 8.15 13.60
C ALA A 122 14.92 7.46 12.22
N LEU A 123 13.85 7.75 11.48
CA LEU A 123 13.56 7.33 10.12
C LEU A 123 13.18 8.56 9.29
N ASP A 124 13.66 8.65 8.05
CA ASP A 124 13.34 9.79 7.18
C ASP A 124 12.04 9.54 6.42
N TYR A 125 11.85 8.34 5.88
CA TYR A 125 10.68 8.03 5.02
C TYR A 125 10.08 6.66 5.35
N ALA A 126 8.75 6.52 5.26
CA ALA A 126 8.10 5.22 5.37
C ALA A 126 6.96 5.07 4.37
N PHE A 127 6.81 3.88 3.79
CA PHE A 127 5.62 3.58 3.02
C PHE A 127 4.43 3.35 3.94
N GLU A 128 3.36 4.06 3.64
CA GLU A 128 2.10 4.04 4.39
C GLU A 128 0.91 4.19 3.45
N TYR A 129 -0.28 3.93 3.97
CA TYR A 129 -1.50 4.35 3.31
C TYR A 129 -1.73 5.86 3.47
N LYS A 130 -2.27 6.53 2.45
CA LYS A 130 -2.60 7.98 2.54
C LYS A 130 -3.49 8.30 3.74
N SER A 131 -4.45 7.43 4.04
CA SER A 131 -5.33 7.57 5.20
C SER A 131 -4.56 7.60 6.53
N VAL A 132 -3.54 6.75 6.69
CA VAL A 132 -2.72 6.69 7.90
C VAL A 132 -1.86 7.95 8.01
N ALA A 133 -1.26 8.39 6.91
CA ALA A 133 -0.51 9.65 6.87
C ALA A 133 -1.37 10.85 7.30
N ILE A 134 -2.61 10.96 6.79
CA ILE A 134 -3.55 12.04 7.16
C ILE A 134 -3.93 11.95 8.64
N GLN A 135 -4.32 10.76 9.13
CA GLN A 135 -4.74 10.56 10.52
C GLN A 135 -3.65 10.90 11.54
N HIS A 136 -2.38 10.75 11.16
CA HIS A 136 -1.23 11.07 11.99
C HIS A 136 -0.61 12.44 11.68
N GLY A 137 -1.21 13.24 10.78
CA GLY A 137 -0.69 14.56 10.42
C GLY A 137 0.70 14.54 9.79
N LEU A 138 1.08 13.42 9.15
CA LEU A 138 2.36 13.27 8.46
C LEU A 138 2.32 13.97 7.11
N LYS A 139 3.47 14.49 6.68
CA LYS A 139 3.67 14.88 5.28
C LYS A 139 3.80 13.62 4.44
N TYR A 140 3.47 13.70 3.16
CA TYR A 140 3.60 12.57 2.26
C TYR A 140 3.87 13.00 0.82
N VAL A 141 4.53 12.13 0.08
CA VAL A 141 4.65 12.22 -1.38
C VAL A 141 3.54 11.37 -1.98
N GLU A 142 2.69 11.98 -2.81
CA GLU A 142 1.78 11.23 -3.67
C GLU A 142 2.56 10.50 -4.75
N LEU A 143 2.18 9.26 -5.01
CA LEU A 143 2.76 8.41 -6.04
C LEU A 143 1.82 8.38 -7.25
N PRO A 144 2.33 8.19 -8.47
CA PRO A 144 1.49 8.05 -9.66
C PRO A 144 0.51 6.88 -9.51
N ALA A 145 -0.67 6.99 -10.13
CA ALA A 145 -1.69 5.94 -10.08
C ALA A 145 -1.16 4.59 -10.59
N GLU A 146 -0.25 4.59 -11.55
CA GLU A 146 0.42 3.40 -12.10
C GLU A 146 1.29 2.65 -11.07
N VAL A 147 1.56 3.28 -9.92
CA VAL A 147 2.48 2.79 -8.88
C VAL A 147 1.78 2.62 -7.53
N ASP A 148 0.84 3.51 -7.18
CA ASP A 148 0.28 3.66 -5.84
C ASP A 148 -0.79 2.61 -5.43
N LEU A 149 -1.16 1.73 -6.37
CA LEU A 149 -2.17 0.68 -6.20
C LEU A 149 -3.59 1.22 -5.93
N SER A 150 -3.94 2.41 -6.41
CA SER A 150 -5.22 3.04 -6.06
C SER A 150 -6.34 2.88 -7.10
N ASP A 151 -6.00 2.58 -8.35
CA ASP A 151 -6.95 2.64 -9.47
C ASP A 151 -7.26 1.24 -10.03
N PRO A 152 -8.47 0.70 -9.84
CA PRO A 152 -8.86 -0.60 -10.39
C PRO A 152 -8.73 -0.70 -11.91
N ARG A 153 -8.77 0.42 -12.65
CA ARG A 153 -8.58 0.44 -14.11
C ARG A 153 -7.15 0.04 -14.51
N LEU A 154 -6.21 0.07 -13.56
CA LEU A 154 -4.81 -0.28 -13.74
C LEU A 154 -4.47 -1.67 -13.18
N ASP A 155 -5.46 -2.49 -12.81
CA ASP A 155 -5.22 -3.82 -12.27
C ASP A 155 -4.42 -4.73 -13.22
N GLU A 156 -4.59 -4.62 -14.54
CA GLU A 156 -3.76 -5.36 -15.51
C GLU A 156 -2.26 -4.99 -15.40
N LEU A 157 -1.95 -3.76 -15.00
CA LEU A 157 -0.58 -3.32 -14.74
C LEU A 157 -0.09 -3.86 -13.39
N TYR A 158 -0.89 -3.71 -12.34
CA TYR A 158 -0.54 -4.14 -10.99
C TYR A 158 -0.33 -5.66 -10.91
N GLN A 159 -1.12 -6.43 -11.65
CA GLN A 159 -1.05 -7.89 -11.70
C GLN A 159 0.26 -8.42 -12.27
N LYS A 160 1.10 -7.57 -12.89
CA LYS A 160 2.45 -7.95 -13.34
C LYS A 160 3.44 -8.13 -12.19
N ILE A 161 3.03 -7.93 -10.94
CA ILE A 161 3.87 -8.11 -9.76
C ILE A 161 3.31 -9.23 -8.90
N HIS A 162 4.16 -10.23 -8.66
CA HIS A 162 3.86 -11.42 -7.86
C HIS A 162 4.75 -11.41 -6.62
N VAL A 163 4.15 -11.51 -5.44
CA VAL A 163 4.85 -11.57 -4.16
C VAL A 163 4.57 -12.91 -3.49
N TYR A 164 5.58 -13.76 -3.38
CA TYR A 164 5.51 -15.03 -2.66
C TYR A 164 5.94 -14.82 -1.21
N LEU A 165 4.99 -14.91 -0.29
CA LEU A 165 5.20 -14.80 1.15
C LEU A 165 5.60 -16.16 1.74
N PHE A 166 6.31 -16.15 2.87
CA PHE A 166 6.78 -17.35 3.57
C PHE A 166 7.47 -18.36 2.64
N TYR A 167 8.27 -17.85 1.70
CA TYR A 167 8.82 -18.64 0.60
C TYR A 167 9.62 -19.85 1.10
N LYS A 168 9.52 -20.99 0.37
CA LYS A 168 10.13 -22.29 0.73
C LYS A 168 9.61 -22.91 2.03
N THR A 169 8.40 -22.55 2.45
CA THR A 169 7.72 -23.23 3.57
C THR A 169 6.36 -23.75 3.15
N GLU A 170 5.76 -24.59 3.99
CA GLU A 170 4.39 -25.11 3.80
C GLU A 170 3.32 -24.01 3.86
N LYS A 171 3.64 -22.84 4.43
CA LYS A 171 2.74 -21.68 4.53
C LYS A 171 2.87 -20.72 3.35
N GLN A 172 3.65 -21.07 2.32
CA GLN A 172 3.87 -20.20 1.18
C GLN A 172 2.55 -19.82 0.52
N GLY A 173 2.38 -18.54 0.24
CA GLY A 173 1.23 -17.99 -0.48
C GLY A 173 1.70 -16.96 -1.51
N GLU A 174 0.99 -16.89 -2.63
CA GLU A 174 1.21 -15.88 -3.65
C GLU A 174 0.19 -14.75 -3.48
N ILE A 175 0.69 -13.52 -3.48
CA ILE A 175 -0.10 -12.30 -3.58
C ILE A 175 0.22 -11.63 -4.91
N VAL A 176 -0.80 -11.52 -5.77
CA VAL A 176 -0.71 -10.81 -7.04
C VAL A 176 -1.12 -9.36 -6.83
N GLY A 177 -0.39 -8.41 -7.41
CA GLY A 177 -0.69 -6.98 -7.29
C GLY A 177 -2.09 -6.63 -7.80
N GLN A 178 -2.84 -5.90 -7.00
CA GLN A 178 -4.19 -5.42 -7.29
C GLN A 178 -4.44 -4.09 -6.57
N SER A 179 -5.41 -3.33 -7.07
CA SER A 179 -5.88 -2.10 -6.47
C SER A 179 -6.36 -2.30 -5.02
N ILE A 180 -6.13 -1.29 -4.19
CA ILE A 180 -6.54 -1.27 -2.78
C ILE A 180 -7.99 -0.80 -2.73
N VAL A 181 -8.91 -1.76 -2.71
CA VAL A 181 -10.35 -1.49 -2.69
C VAL A 181 -10.98 -1.98 -1.38
N TYR A 182 -11.79 -1.11 -0.78
CA TYR A 182 -12.64 -1.46 0.36
C TYR A 182 -13.93 -2.13 -0.11
N GLY A 183 -14.10 -3.36 0.36
CA GLY A 183 -15.30 -4.16 0.17
C GLY A 183 -16.21 -4.14 1.40
N LEU A 184 -17.51 -4.04 1.16
CA LEU A 184 -18.58 -4.05 2.16
C LEU A 184 -19.54 -5.21 1.87
N THR A 185 -20.01 -5.90 2.89
CA THR A 185 -21.05 -6.93 2.74
C THR A 185 -21.92 -7.05 3.97
N ILE A 186 -23.16 -7.51 3.79
CA ILE A 186 -24.04 -7.95 4.89
C ILE A 186 -23.93 -9.48 4.97
N PRO A 187 -23.38 -10.05 6.06
CA PRO A 187 -23.26 -11.51 6.20
C PRO A 187 -24.62 -12.21 6.11
N ARG A 188 -24.65 -13.42 5.53
CA ARG A 188 -25.89 -14.21 5.41
C ARG A 188 -26.56 -14.52 6.75
N CYS A 189 -25.76 -14.60 7.82
CA CYS A 189 -26.21 -14.83 9.20
C CYS A 189 -26.53 -13.55 9.98
N CYS A 190 -26.65 -12.39 9.31
CA CYS A 190 -26.97 -11.13 9.96
C CYS A 190 -28.31 -11.21 10.72
N GLN A 191 -28.25 -11.00 12.04
CA GLN A 191 -29.43 -11.08 12.91
C GLN A 191 -30.40 -9.91 12.70
N ASN A 192 -29.87 -8.74 12.30
CA ASN A 192 -30.67 -7.53 12.12
C ASN A 192 -30.42 -6.92 10.73
N LYS A 193 -31.01 -7.56 9.72
CA LYS A 193 -30.80 -7.20 8.31
C LYS A 193 -31.28 -5.78 7.98
N GLU A 194 -32.36 -5.33 8.60
CA GLU A 194 -32.92 -3.99 8.36
C GLU A 194 -31.96 -2.89 8.83
N LEU A 195 -31.44 -2.99 10.06
CA LEU A 195 -30.44 -2.04 10.55
C LEU A 195 -29.13 -2.11 9.77
N ALA A 196 -28.71 -3.30 9.33
CA ALA A 196 -27.54 -3.43 8.46
C ALA A 196 -27.74 -2.69 7.12
N ILE A 197 -28.91 -2.80 6.49
CA ILE A 197 -29.24 -2.04 5.27
C ILE A 197 -29.19 -0.53 5.53
N ARG A 198 -29.77 -0.06 6.65
CA ARG A 198 -29.74 1.37 7.02
C ARG A 198 -28.30 1.88 7.21
N PHE A 199 -27.44 1.09 7.84
CA PHE A 199 -26.02 1.44 8.00
C PHE A 199 -25.31 1.50 6.65
N VAL A 200 -25.55 0.53 5.76
CA VAL A 200 -24.99 0.54 4.40
C VAL A 200 -25.41 1.79 3.64
N ASN A 201 -26.70 2.17 3.67
CA ASN A 201 -27.17 3.38 2.99
C ASN A 201 -26.56 4.65 3.59
N PHE A 202 -26.41 4.73 4.92
CA PHE A 202 -25.71 5.83 5.55
C PHE A 202 -24.26 5.93 5.07
N LEU A 203 -23.54 4.80 5.04
CA LEU A 203 -22.16 4.74 4.59
C LEU A 203 -22.02 5.17 3.11
N LEU A 204 -22.95 4.78 2.24
CA LEU A 204 -22.92 5.13 0.81
C LEU A 204 -23.47 6.54 0.48
N SER A 205 -24.13 7.19 1.44
CA SER A 205 -24.67 8.54 1.31
C SER A 205 -23.59 9.62 1.23
N ASP A 206 -23.97 10.85 0.89
CA ASP A 206 -23.07 12.01 0.87
C ASP A 206 -22.34 12.21 2.20
N ALA A 207 -23.02 12.01 3.33
CA ALA A 207 -22.41 12.12 4.66
C ALA A 207 -21.32 11.06 4.87
N GLY A 208 -21.54 9.83 4.40
CA GLY A 208 -20.52 8.77 4.47
C GLY A 208 -19.34 9.07 3.54
N ARG A 209 -19.61 9.60 2.34
CA ARG A 209 -18.57 10.02 1.38
C ARG A 209 -17.68 11.11 1.94
N GLU A 210 -18.25 12.11 2.60
CA GLU A 210 -17.52 13.20 3.25
C GLU A 210 -16.58 12.68 4.35
N ILE A 211 -17.08 11.80 5.23
CA ILE A 211 -16.27 11.17 6.29
C ILE A 211 -15.05 10.42 5.72
N PHE A 212 -15.25 9.69 4.63
CA PHE A 212 -14.20 8.93 3.96
C PHE A 212 -13.18 9.84 3.27
N ASP A 213 -13.62 10.92 2.63
CA ASP A 213 -12.74 11.90 1.99
C ASP A 213 -11.86 12.63 3.02
N GLU A 214 -12.45 13.10 4.13
CA GLU A 214 -11.73 13.71 5.25
C GLU A 214 -10.69 12.76 5.88
N SER A 215 -10.96 11.45 5.82
CA SER A 215 -10.07 10.40 6.32
C SER A 215 -9.02 9.95 5.30
N GLY A 216 -8.98 10.55 4.09
CA GLY A 216 -8.02 10.21 3.04
C GLY A 216 -8.32 8.91 2.29
N GLN A 217 -9.58 8.45 2.30
CA GLN A 217 -10.04 7.20 1.71
C GLN A 217 -11.12 7.50 0.66
N PRO A 218 -10.76 8.01 -0.53
CA PRO A 218 -11.74 8.47 -1.50
C PRO A 218 -12.67 7.34 -1.94
N PHE A 219 -13.93 7.69 -2.20
CA PHE A 219 -14.87 6.78 -2.84
C PHE A 219 -14.45 6.46 -4.28
N LEU A 220 -14.79 5.27 -4.75
CA LEU A 220 -14.65 4.93 -6.16
C LEU A 220 -15.60 5.80 -7.01
N GLU A 221 -15.15 6.20 -8.21
CA GLU A 221 -16.00 6.90 -9.19
C GLU A 221 -17.28 6.11 -9.48
N LYS A 222 -17.16 4.77 -9.51
CA LYS A 222 -18.27 3.85 -9.70
C LYS A 222 -18.24 2.77 -8.63
N ILE A 223 -19.36 2.60 -7.95
CA ILE A 223 -19.55 1.48 -7.03
C ILE A 223 -19.71 0.19 -7.86
N GLU A 224 -18.91 -0.81 -7.52
CA GLU A 224 -18.99 -2.12 -8.15
C GLU A 224 -19.67 -3.13 -7.22
N VAL A 225 -20.49 -3.98 -7.82
CA VAL A 225 -21.27 -4.98 -7.10
C VAL A 225 -20.88 -6.36 -7.59
N SER A 226 -20.50 -7.22 -6.65
CA SER A 226 -20.30 -8.65 -6.89
C SER A 226 -21.35 -9.47 -6.16
N GLY A 227 -22.21 -10.15 -6.90
CA GLY A 227 -23.32 -10.96 -6.36
C GLY A 227 -24.62 -10.17 -6.15
N GLU A 228 -25.47 -10.65 -5.25
CA GLU A 228 -26.79 -10.07 -4.99
C GLU A 228 -26.73 -8.90 -3.98
N VAL A 229 -27.47 -7.84 -4.28
CA VAL A 229 -27.68 -6.69 -3.39
C VAL A 229 -29.08 -6.82 -2.78
N PRO A 230 -29.21 -6.87 -1.44
CA PRO A 230 -30.51 -6.81 -0.79
C PRO A 230 -31.36 -5.62 -1.25
N ASN A 231 -32.66 -5.87 -1.47
CA ASN A 231 -33.64 -4.81 -1.72
C ASN A 231 -33.56 -3.74 -0.62
N GLY A 232 -33.53 -2.47 -1.02
CA GLY A 232 -33.45 -1.31 -0.13
C GLY A 232 -32.06 -0.71 0.05
N ILE A 233 -31.01 -1.30 -0.54
CA ILE A 233 -29.70 -0.63 -0.63
C ILE A 233 -29.71 0.36 -1.80
N GLU A 234 -29.33 1.60 -1.50
CA GLU A 234 -29.17 2.69 -2.47
C GLU A 234 -27.68 2.85 -2.78
N LEU A 235 -27.27 2.62 -4.03
CA LEU A 235 -25.86 2.59 -4.44
C LEU A 235 -25.31 3.99 -4.82
N GLY A 236 -25.88 5.05 -4.25
CA GLY A 236 -25.69 6.43 -4.71
C GLY A 236 -26.69 6.78 -5.80
#